data_AF-A0AAJ5R060-F1
#
_entry.id   AF-A0AAJ5R060-F1
#
_cell.length_a   1.000
_cell.length_b   1.000
_cell.length_c   1.000
_cell.angle_alpha   90.00
_cell.angle_beta   90.00
_cell.angle_gamma   90.00
#
_symmetry.space_group_name_H-M   'P 1'
#
loop_
_entity.id
_entity.type
_entity.pdbx_description
1 polymer ?
#
loop_
_entity_poly.entity_id
_entity_poly.type
_entity_poly.pdbx_seq_one_letter_code
_entity_poly.pdbx_strand_id
1 'polypeptide(L)' 'MERMNIWQTKISKLEAYGFTLSGIARAIGIEPQSVSDIKHGRTKEPRGMAAVKLYQLRPDIFGTPPTNHRQEVSDAA' A
#
# COMPACT_ATOMS: atom_id res chain seq x y z
N MET A 1 -14.75 16.29 11.34
CA MET A 1 -13.91 15.50 10.42
C MET A 1 -12.50 15.56 10.94
N GLU A 2 -11.96 14.43 11.39
CA GLU A 2 -10.55 14.35 11.75
C GLU A 2 -9.70 14.58 10.49
N ARG A 3 -8.76 15.52 10.53
CA ARG A 3 -7.92 15.82 9.38
C ARG A 3 -6.87 14.72 9.24
N MET A 4 -7.12 13.83 8.29
CA MET A 4 -6.20 12.80 7.86
C MET A 4 -4.85 13.41 7.45
N ASN A 5 -3.74 12.90 7.98
CA ASN A 5 -2.40 13.40 7.60
C ASN A 5 -2.02 12.97 6.17
N ILE A 6 -0.96 13.57 5.62
CA ILE A 6 -0.54 13.30 4.23
C ILE A 6 -0.19 11.82 3.98
N TRP A 7 0.37 11.15 4.99
CA TRP A 7 0.81 9.75 4.89
C TRP A 7 -0.37 8.79 4.90
N GLN A 8 -1.31 8.99 5.81
CA GLN A 8 -2.58 8.29 5.85
C GLN A 8 -3.33 8.45 4.51
N THR A 9 -3.45 9.68 4.02
CA THR A 9 -4.09 9.97 2.74
C THR A 9 -3.39 9.26 1.58
N LYS A 10 -2.06 9.23 1.57
CA LYS A 10 -1.27 8.55 0.53
C LYS A 10 -1.52 7.05 0.54
N ILE A 11 -1.50 6.41 1.71
CA ILE A 11 -1.75 4.97 1.86
C ILE A 11 -3.18 4.61 1.43
N SER A 12 -4.18 5.37 1.90
CA SER A 12 -5.59 5.14 1.50
C SER A 12 -5.80 5.29 0.00
N LYS A 13 -5.14 6.25 -0.65
CA LYS A 13 -5.18 6.39 -2.11
C LYS A 13 -4.59 5.17 -2.80
N LEU A 14 -3.41 4.71 -2.37
CA LEU A 14 -2.77 3.52 -2.95
C LEU A 14 -3.65 2.26 -2.81
N GLU A 15 -4.29 2.06 -1.66
CA GLU A 15 -5.25 0.98 -1.46
C GLU A 15 -6.46 1.09 -2.39
N ALA A 16 -6.99 2.29 -2.59
CA ALA A 16 -8.09 2.52 -3.55
C ALA A 16 -7.68 2.18 -5.01
N TYR A 17 -6.38 2.21 -5.32
CA TYR A 17 -5.83 1.75 -6.59
C TYR A 17 -5.46 0.25 -6.61
N GLY A 18 -5.80 -0.51 -5.57
CA GLY A 18 -5.59 -1.96 -5.51
C GLY A 18 -4.30 -2.41 -4.83
N PHE A 19 -3.53 -1.50 -4.23
CA PHE A 19 -2.34 -1.89 -3.48
C PHE A 19 -2.74 -2.52 -2.14
N THR A 20 -2.05 -3.58 -1.75
CA THR A 20 -2.16 -4.13 -0.38
C THR A 20 -1.16 -3.41 0.54
N LEU A 21 -1.46 -3.34 1.85
CA LEU A 21 -0.51 -2.79 2.83
C LEU A 21 0.84 -3.50 2.80
N SER A 22 0.84 -4.83 2.58
CA SER A 22 2.05 -5.62 2.42
C SER A 22 2.84 -5.28 1.14
N GLY A 23 2.15 -4.97 0.03
CA GLY A 23 2.79 -4.50 -1.20
C GLY A 23 3.44 -3.12 -1.02
N ILE A 24 2.74 -2.20 -0.35
CA ILE A 24 3.26 -0.87 0.00
C ILE A 24 4.50 -1.00 0.91
N ALA A 25 4.41 -1.81 1.95
CA ALA A 25 5.51 -2.11 2.87
C ALA A 25 6.76 -2.61 2.14
N ARG A 26 6.59 -3.59 1.24
CA ARG A 26 7.68 -4.13 0.43
C ARG A 26 8.32 -3.06 -0.47
N ALA A 27 7.50 -2.20 -1.08
CA ALA A 27 7.99 -1.15 -1.96
C ALA A 27 8.80 -0.07 -1.21
N ILE A 28 8.43 0.25 0.02
CA ILE A 28 9.09 1.31 0.81
C ILE A 28 10.16 0.76 1.78
N GLY A 29 10.21 -0.55 2.00
CA GLY A 29 11.21 -1.24 2.80
C GLY A 29 10.96 -1.18 4.31
N ILE A 30 9.69 -1.30 4.73
CA ILE A 30 9.31 -1.38 6.16
C ILE A 30 8.33 -2.53 6.39
N GLU A 31 8.00 -2.82 7.65
CA GLU A 31 7.04 -3.85 8.02
C GLU A 31 5.59 -3.48 7.64
N PRO A 32 4.75 -4.43 7.19
CA PRO A 32 3.32 -4.20 6.91
C PRO A 32 2.56 -3.58 8.09
N GLN A 33 2.92 -3.99 9.32
CA GLN A 33 2.30 -3.44 10.52
C GLN A 33 2.62 -1.96 10.71
N SER A 34 3.84 -1.52 10.38
CA SER A 34 4.19 -0.10 10.41
C SER A 34 3.37 0.72 9.41
N VAL A 35 3.07 0.17 8.23
CA VAL A 35 2.16 0.82 7.26
C VAL A 35 0.74 0.90 7.81
N SER A 36 0.25 -0.18 8.47
CA SER A 36 -1.06 -0.19 9.15
C SER A 36 -1.14 0.86 10.26
N ASP A 37 -0.11 0.99 11.09
CA ASP A 37 -0.05 1.96 12.18
C ASP A 37 -0.05 3.41 11.66
N ILE A 38 0.63 3.67 10.54
CA ILE A 38 0.59 4.97 9.87
C ILE A 38 -0.83 5.24 9.35
N LYS A 39 -1.44 4.28 8.63
CA LYS A 39 -2.80 4.39 8.08
C LYS A 39 -3.84 4.73 9.16
N HIS A 40 -3.74 4.12 10.32
CA HIS A 40 -4.68 4.33 11.43
C HIS A 40 -4.25 5.44 12.40
N GLY A 41 -3.17 6.18 12.10
CA GLY A 41 -2.74 7.34 12.90
C GLY A 41 -2.10 7.02 14.24
N ARG A 42 -1.75 5.75 14.49
CA ARG A 42 -0.94 5.36 15.66
C ARG A 42 0.48 5.89 15.55
N THR A 43 0.95 6.11 14.32
CA THR A 43 2.21 6.78 14.01
C THR A 43 1.96 7.99 13.09
N LYS A 44 2.60 9.13 13.39
CA LYS A 44 2.41 10.37 12.62
C LYS A 44 3.03 10.30 11.21
N GLU A 45 4.16 9.62 11.06
CA GLU A 45 4.91 9.56 9.79
C GLU A 45 5.88 8.36 9.70
N PRO A 46 6.14 7.84 8.49
CA PRO A 46 7.27 6.95 8.23
C PRO A 46 8.60 7.69 8.41
N ARG A 47 9.67 6.95 8.74
CA ARG A 47 10.99 7.53 9.01
C ARG A 47 11.94 7.40 7.82
N GLY A 48 12.87 8.36 7.69
CA GLY A 48 13.99 8.32 6.76
C GLY A 48 13.58 8.04 5.31
N MET A 49 14.24 7.06 4.68
CA MET A 49 14.02 6.72 3.28
C MET A 49 12.61 6.17 3.00
N ALA A 50 11.92 5.60 4.00
CA ALA A 50 10.56 5.11 3.83
C ALA A 50 9.57 6.25 3.52
N ALA A 51 9.79 7.45 4.11
CA ALA A 51 8.99 8.63 3.81
C ALA A 51 9.15 9.08 2.35
N VAL A 52 10.41 9.13 1.88
CA VAL A 52 10.74 9.50 0.49
C VAL A 52 10.11 8.50 -0.48
N LYS A 53 10.33 7.20 -0.26
CA LYS A 53 9.78 6.13 -1.09
C LYS A 53 8.25 6.13 -1.11
N LEU A 54 7.61 6.30 0.05
CA LEU A 54 6.14 6.37 0.13
C LEU A 54 5.59 7.59 -0.62
N TYR A 55 6.26 8.74 -0.50
CA TYR A 55 5.86 9.95 -1.22
C TYR A 55 5.94 9.75 -2.74
N GLN A 56 7.04 9.15 -3.22
CA GLN A 56 7.31 8.87 -4.63
C GLN A 56 6.51 7.69 -5.19
N LEU A 57 5.94 6.83 -4.33
CA LEU A 57 5.17 5.68 -4.78
C LEU A 57 3.94 6.16 -5.56
N ARG A 58 3.86 5.79 -6.84
CA ARG A 58 2.71 6.09 -7.69
C ARG A 58 1.98 4.78 -8.03
N PRO A 59 0.66 4.82 -8.22
CA PRO A 59 -0.12 3.63 -8.56
C PRO A 59 0.29 2.97 -9.88
N ASP A 60 0.83 3.74 -10.83
CA ASP A 60 1.21 3.32 -12.18
C ASP A 60 2.53 2.53 -12.26
N ILE A 61 3.33 2.50 -11.18
CA ILE A 61 4.72 1.98 -11.23
C ILE A 61 4.78 0.44 -11.25
N PHE A 62 3.72 -0.26 -10.81
CA PHE A 62 3.73 -1.72 -10.73
C PHE A 62 3.03 -2.44 -11.90
N GLY A 63 2.71 -1.73 -12.99
CA GLY A 63 1.89 -2.29 -14.07
C GLY A 63 0.46 -2.52 -13.63
N THR A 64 -0.41 -2.95 -14.56
CA THR A 64 -1.83 -3.22 -14.28
C THR A 64 -1.99 -4.05 -13.00
N PRO A 65 -2.90 -3.66 -12.09
CA PRO A 65 -3.13 -4.40 -10.85
C PRO A 65 -3.37 -5.88 -11.20
N PRO A 66 -2.85 -6.84 -10.41
CA PRO A 66 -3.10 -8.24 -10.67
C PRO A 66 -4.60 -8.47 -10.48
N THR A 67 -5.32 -8.49 -11.60
CA THR A 67 -6.70 -8.98 -11.69
C THR A 67 -6.64 -10.39 -11.14
N ASN A 68 -7.28 -10.60 -9.99
CA ASN A 68 -7.38 -11.88 -9.28
C ASN A 68 -7.12 -13.09 -10.18
N HIS A 69 -5.93 -13.68 -10.09
CA HIS A 69 -5.71 -15.04 -10.57
C HIS A 69 -6.40 -15.99 -9.59
N ARG A 70 -7.75 -16.00 -9.57
CA ARG A 70 -8.46 -17.20 -9.17
C ARG A 70 -8.25 -18.17 -10.32
N GLN A 71 -7.20 -18.97 -10.20
CA GLN A 71 -6.94 -20.08 -11.09
C GLN A 71 -8.07 -21.09 -10.84
N GLU A 72 -9.16 -20.99 -11.60
CA GLU A 72 -10.11 -22.08 -11.73
C GLU A 72 -9.35 -23.22 -12.39
N VAL A 73 -8.98 -24.23 -11.60
CA VAL A 73 -8.59 -25.52 -12.12
C VAL A 73 -9.83 -26.10 -12.80
N SER A 74 -9.86 -26.04 -14.14
CA SER A 74 -10.75 -26.89 -14.91
C SER A 74 -10.22 -28.32 -14.75
N ASP A 75 -10.79 -29.08 -13.82
CA ASP A 75 -10.74 -30.53 -13.91
C ASP A 75 -11.50 -30.92 -15.19
N ALA A 76 -10.71 -31.30 -16.19
CA ALA A 76 -11.18 -31.86 -17.44
C ALA A 76 -11.10 -33.40 -17.36
N ALA A 77 -12.17 -34.02 -17.85
CA ALA A 77 -12.38 -35.44 -18.18
C ALA A 77 -12.76 -36.39 -17.03
#